data_AF-A0A8B7PJJ5-F1
#
_entry.id   AF-A0A8B7PJJ5-F1
#
_cell.length_a   1.000
_cell.length_b   1.000
_cell.length_c   1.000
_cell.angle_alpha   90.00
_cell.angle_beta   90.00
_cell.angle_gamma   90.00
#
_symmetry.space_group_name_H-M   'P 1'
#
loop_
_entity.id
_entity.type
_entity.pdbx_description
1 polymer ?
#
loop_
_entity_poly.entity_id
_entity_poly.type
_entity_poly.pdbx_seq_one_letter_code
_entity_poly.pdbx_strand_id
1 'polypeptide(L)'
;MARTIVILFAVGVAASAQSNNDCVYALGKSLSLMPVKDCYAKNAGYYKTFSTKPECKNMDIYPGTYQAANCDGWIRNICLCIAKNSGLLTSAFTFDTDVFNSQVLKGKCNGNSLYQTAYNRCYAEAMQRFNFMRLVACLRYAVLQIPA
;
A
#
# COMPACT_ATOMS: atom_id res chain seq x y z
N MET A 1 -6.98 -1.07 59.06
CA MET A 1 -6.37 -0.33 57.94
C MET A 1 -6.57 -1.17 56.69
N ALA A 2 -7.49 -0.73 55.81
CA ALA A 2 -7.89 -1.49 54.63
C ALA A 2 -6.82 -1.38 53.53
N ARG A 3 -6.48 -2.52 52.93
CA ARG A 3 -5.49 -2.65 51.85
C ARG A 3 -6.09 -2.16 50.53
N THR A 4 -5.49 -1.12 49.95
CA THR A 4 -5.84 -0.59 48.62
C THR A 4 -5.38 -1.58 47.54
N ILE A 5 -6.33 -2.18 46.82
CA ILE A 5 -6.04 -2.99 45.64
C ILE A 5 -5.96 -2.03 44.44
N VAL A 6 -4.74 -1.82 43.94
CA VAL A 6 -4.50 -1.15 42.65
C VAL A 6 -4.63 -2.20 41.56
N ILE A 7 -5.77 -2.25 40.88
CA ILE A 7 -5.94 -3.04 39.66
C ILE A 7 -5.52 -2.13 38.49
N LEU A 8 -4.26 -2.25 38.06
CA LEU A 8 -3.77 -1.62 36.84
C LEU A 8 -4.22 -2.46 35.64
N PHE A 9 -5.11 -1.88 34.85
CA PHE A 9 -5.73 -2.46 33.66
C PHE A 9 -4.69 -2.79 32.58
N ALA A 10 -4.41 -4.07 32.39
CA ALA A 10 -3.78 -4.60 31.19
C ALA A 10 -4.84 -4.68 30.06
N VAL A 11 -5.14 -3.55 29.41
CA VAL A 11 -6.01 -3.50 28.24
C VAL A 11 -5.28 -2.79 27.10
N GLY A 12 -4.17 -3.36 26.64
CA GLY A 12 -3.35 -2.80 25.55
C GLY A 12 -3.16 -3.73 24.35
N VAL A 13 -3.38 -5.05 24.51
CA VAL A 13 -2.91 -6.04 23.52
C VAL A 13 -3.99 -6.43 22.50
N ALA A 14 -5.28 -6.36 22.85
CA ALA A 14 -6.36 -6.70 21.92
C ALA A 14 -6.54 -5.65 20.81
N ALA A 15 -6.36 -4.36 21.14
CA ALA A 15 -6.50 -3.26 20.19
C ALA A 15 -5.41 -3.28 19.10
N SER A 16 -4.19 -3.71 19.43
CA SER A 16 -3.08 -3.76 18.47
C SER A 16 -3.24 -4.89 17.45
N ALA A 17 -3.69 -6.08 17.88
CA ALA A 17 -3.96 -7.21 16.97
C ALA A 17 -5.13 -6.92 16.01
N GLN A 18 -6.21 -6.29 16.51
CA GLN A 18 -7.34 -5.92 15.67
C GLN A 18 -6.97 -4.81 14.67
N SER A 19 -6.17 -3.82 15.08
CA SER A 19 -5.63 -2.77 14.21
C SER A 19 -4.74 -3.34 13.09
N ASN A 20 -3.97 -4.39 13.35
CA ASN A 20 -3.18 -5.08 12.32
C ASN A 20 -4.07 -5.73 11.26
N ASN A 21 -5.07 -6.50 11.67
CA ASN A 21 -5.97 -7.19 10.73
C ASN A 21 -6.80 -6.20 9.90
N ASP A 22 -7.36 -5.16 10.52
CA ASP A 22 -8.11 -4.11 9.81
C ASP A 22 -7.26 -3.40 8.76
N CYS A 23 -6.01 -3.07 9.10
CA CYS A 23 -5.09 -2.41 8.18
C CYS A 23 -4.65 -3.33 7.03
N VAL A 24 -4.28 -4.58 7.29
CA VAL A 24 -3.94 -5.56 6.25
C VAL A 24 -5.10 -5.76 5.29
N TYR A 25 -6.31 -5.88 5.82
CA TYR A 25 -7.51 -6.05 5.01
C TYR A 25 -7.80 -4.81 4.15
N ALA A 26 -7.70 -3.62 4.72
CA ALA A 26 -7.86 -2.36 3.98
C ALA A 26 -6.82 -2.24 2.85
N LEU A 27 -5.55 -2.55 3.12
CA LEU A 27 -4.49 -2.58 2.12
C LEU A 27 -4.78 -3.61 1.02
N GLY A 28 -5.18 -4.83 1.36
CA GLY A 28 -5.54 -5.87 0.39
C GLY A 28 -6.73 -5.49 -0.51
N LYS A 29 -7.70 -4.75 0.03
CA LYS A 29 -8.84 -4.23 -0.75
C LYS A 29 -8.54 -2.97 -1.55
N SER A 30 -7.53 -2.20 -1.17
CA SER A 30 -7.27 -0.90 -1.80
C SER A 30 -7.16 -0.97 -3.33
N LEU A 31 -6.52 -2.03 -3.87
CA LEU A 31 -6.32 -2.21 -5.30
C LEU A 31 -7.62 -2.57 -6.05
N SER A 32 -8.55 -3.29 -5.43
CA SER A 32 -9.81 -3.68 -6.08
C SER A 32 -10.83 -2.54 -6.13
N LEU A 33 -10.62 -1.48 -5.35
CA LEU A 33 -11.46 -0.29 -5.34
C LEU A 33 -11.10 0.70 -6.45
N MET A 34 -10.03 0.45 -7.21
CA MET A 34 -9.54 1.40 -8.21
C MET A 34 -10.00 1.03 -9.64
N PRO A 35 -10.40 2.00 -10.46
CA PRO A 35 -10.86 1.76 -11.82
C PRO A 35 -9.67 1.48 -12.77
N VAL A 36 -9.36 0.21 -12.99
CA VAL A 36 -8.17 -0.21 -13.77
C VAL A 36 -8.42 -0.44 -15.26
N LYS A 37 -9.64 -0.79 -15.66
CA LYS A 37 -9.94 -1.29 -17.02
C LYS A 37 -9.54 -0.32 -18.13
N ASP A 38 -9.97 0.93 -18.02
CA ASP A 38 -9.71 1.95 -19.04
C ASP A 38 -8.23 2.35 -19.08
N CYS A 39 -7.54 2.28 -17.94
CA CYS A 39 -6.12 2.59 -17.86
C CYS A 39 -5.24 1.53 -18.52
N TYR A 40 -5.59 0.25 -18.40
CA TYR A 40 -4.95 -0.81 -19.16
C TYR A 40 -5.20 -0.67 -20.66
N ALA A 41 -6.43 -0.39 -21.08
CA ALA A 41 -6.77 -0.22 -22.48
C ALA A 41 -6.00 0.95 -23.12
N LYS A 42 -5.95 2.12 -22.45
CA LYS A 42 -5.19 3.30 -22.93
C LYS A 42 -3.69 3.07 -23.00
N ASN A 43 -3.15 2.12 -22.23
CA ASN A 43 -1.72 1.82 -22.16
C ASN A 43 -1.41 0.38 -22.61
N ALA A 44 -2.24 -0.19 -23.50
CA ALA A 44 -2.17 -1.60 -23.86
C ALA A 44 -0.79 -2.03 -24.38
N GLY A 45 -0.10 -1.16 -25.14
CA GLY A 45 1.26 -1.42 -25.61
C GLY A 45 2.27 -1.58 -24.47
N TYR A 46 2.27 -0.64 -23.51
CA TYR A 46 3.12 -0.73 -22.32
C TYR A 46 2.78 -1.95 -21.47
N TYR A 47 1.47 -2.21 -21.28
CA TYR A 47 1.01 -3.36 -20.51
C TYR A 47 1.42 -4.69 -21.14
N LYS A 48 1.30 -4.82 -22.48
CA LYS A 48 1.73 -6.01 -23.22
C LYS A 48 3.23 -6.25 -23.03
N THR A 49 4.05 -5.21 -23.15
CA THR A 49 5.50 -5.35 -22.91
C THR A 49 5.75 -5.80 -21.47
N PHE A 50 5.16 -5.10 -20.49
CA PHE A 50 5.26 -5.44 -19.07
C PHE A 50 4.90 -6.90 -18.78
N SER A 51 3.77 -7.38 -19.30
CA SER A 51 3.26 -8.73 -19.02
C SER A 51 4.09 -9.85 -19.64
N THR A 52 4.93 -9.55 -20.64
CA THR A 52 5.82 -10.54 -21.28
C THR A 52 7.16 -10.69 -20.58
N LYS A 53 7.53 -9.80 -19.66
CA LYS A 53 8.83 -9.78 -18.98
C LYS A 53 8.77 -10.61 -17.69
N PRO A 54 9.50 -11.75 -17.59
CA PRO A 54 9.51 -12.57 -16.39
C PRO A 54 9.91 -11.82 -15.11
N GLU A 55 10.87 -10.89 -15.23
CA GLU A 55 11.36 -10.04 -14.15
C GLU A 55 10.32 -9.02 -13.64
N CYS A 56 9.23 -8.82 -14.38
CA CYS A 56 8.14 -7.92 -14.04
C CYS A 56 6.90 -8.62 -13.44
N LYS A 57 6.98 -9.93 -13.22
CA LYS A 57 5.90 -10.69 -12.56
C LYS A 57 5.91 -10.47 -11.04
N ASN A 58 4.79 -10.84 -10.39
CA ASN A 58 4.63 -10.84 -8.93
C ASN A 58 4.87 -9.47 -8.26
N MET A 59 4.43 -8.39 -8.91
CA MET A 59 4.55 -7.02 -8.39
C MET A 59 3.80 -6.80 -7.06
N ASP A 60 2.83 -7.65 -6.76
CA ASP A 60 2.04 -7.66 -5.53
C ASP A 60 2.70 -8.43 -4.36
N ILE A 61 3.86 -9.07 -4.60
CA ILE A 61 4.64 -9.81 -3.59
C ILE A 61 5.85 -8.98 -3.16
N TYR A 62 6.05 -8.82 -1.85
CA TYR A 62 7.15 -8.05 -1.27
C TYR A 62 7.71 -8.75 -0.01
N PRO A 63 9.04 -8.81 0.19
CA PRO A 63 10.05 -8.67 -0.86
C PRO A 63 9.87 -9.80 -1.88
N GLY A 64 10.03 -9.49 -3.17
CA GLY A 64 9.76 -10.43 -4.25
C GLY A 64 10.83 -10.40 -5.32
N THR A 65 10.61 -11.15 -6.40
CA THR A 65 11.51 -11.19 -7.56
C THR A 65 11.30 -10.03 -8.54
N TYR A 66 10.38 -9.11 -8.24
CA TYR A 66 9.99 -8.01 -9.11
C TYR A 66 11.09 -6.93 -9.20
N GLN A 67 11.67 -6.77 -10.40
CA GLN A 67 12.78 -5.83 -10.64
C GLN A 67 12.27 -4.41 -10.96
N ALA A 68 12.02 -3.60 -9.93
CA ALA A 68 11.51 -2.21 -10.05
C ALA A 68 12.25 -1.37 -11.09
N ALA A 69 13.59 -1.42 -11.06
CA ALA A 69 14.45 -0.63 -11.95
C ALA A 69 14.17 -0.89 -13.45
N ASN A 70 13.74 -2.10 -13.80
CA ASN A 70 13.45 -2.50 -15.18
C ASN A 70 11.96 -2.41 -15.52
N CYS A 71 11.10 -2.56 -14.51
CA CYS A 71 9.68 -2.79 -14.71
C CYS A 71 8.79 -1.58 -14.46
N ASP A 72 9.13 -0.73 -13.48
CA ASP A 72 8.25 0.36 -13.05
C ASP A 72 8.00 1.38 -14.16
N GLY A 73 8.96 1.56 -15.08
CA GLY A 73 8.80 2.45 -16.23
C GLY A 73 7.63 2.08 -17.13
N TRP A 74 7.34 0.78 -17.28
CA TRP A 74 6.24 0.28 -18.10
C TRP A 74 4.88 0.45 -17.42
N ILE A 75 4.82 0.33 -16.09
CA ILE A 75 3.56 0.42 -15.34
C ILE A 75 3.24 1.85 -14.90
N ARG A 76 4.22 2.76 -14.90
CA ARG A 76 4.07 4.16 -14.45
C ARG A 76 2.84 4.86 -15.05
N ASN A 77 2.65 4.78 -16.37
CA ASN A 77 1.54 5.47 -17.03
C ASN A 77 0.18 4.85 -16.67
N ILE A 78 0.14 3.53 -16.45
CA ILE A 78 -1.04 2.82 -15.96
C ILE A 78 -1.36 3.28 -14.53
N CYS A 79 -0.35 3.31 -13.65
CA CYS A 79 -0.50 3.75 -12.28
C CYS A 79 -0.95 5.20 -12.16
N LEU A 80 -0.36 6.11 -12.94
CA LEU A 80 -0.76 7.51 -13.00
C LEU A 80 -2.21 7.67 -13.48
N CYS A 81 -2.61 6.92 -14.50
CA CYS A 81 -4.00 6.93 -14.98
C CYS A 81 -4.97 6.47 -13.88
N ILE A 82 -4.64 5.38 -13.18
CA ILE A 82 -5.47 4.86 -12.10
C ILE A 82 -5.55 5.88 -10.96
N ALA A 83 -4.42 6.42 -10.52
CA ALA A 83 -4.38 7.41 -9.45
C ALA A 83 -5.19 8.66 -9.82
N LYS A 84 -5.08 9.14 -11.06
CA LYS A 84 -5.87 10.26 -11.57
C LYS A 84 -7.37 9.98 -11.49
N ASN A 85 -7.81 8.82 -11.99
CA ASN A 85 -9.22 8.45 -12.01
C ASN A 85 -9.79 8.19 -10.61
N SER A 86 -8.94 7.82 -9.66
CA SER A 86 -9.30 7.62 -8.25
C SER A 86 -9.18 8.88 -7.40
N GLY A 87 -8.78 10.03 -7.96
CA GLY A 87 -8.54 11.26 -7.19
C GLY A 87 -7.34 11.17 -6.23
N LEU A 88 -6.40 10.26 -6.47
CA LEU A 88 -5.20 10.03 -5.65
C LEU A 88 -3.98 10.83 -6.12
N LEU A 89 -4.21 11.88 -6.91
CA LEU A 89 -3.17 12.80 -7.34
C LEU A 89 -3.38 14.15 -6.69
N THR A 90 -2.30 14.70 -6.14
CA THR A 90 -2.24 16.11 -5.76
C THR A 90 -2.27 16.99 -7.00
N SER A 91 -2.43 18.30 -6.81
CA SER A 91 -2.28 19.29 -7.88
C SER A 91 -0.88 19.32 -8.52
N ALA A 92 0.12 18.79 -7.82
CA ALA A 92 1.50 18.65 -8.31
C ALA A 92 1.75 17.30 -9.03
N PHE A 93 0.69 16.52 -9.32
CA PHE A 93 0.78 15.20 -9.94
C PHE A 93 1.60 14.18 -9.13
N THR A 94 1.65 14.34 -7.81
CA THR A 94 2.22 13.36 -6.87
C THR A 94 1.13 12.52 -6.23
N PHE A 95 1.50 11.38 -5.64
CA PHE A 95 0.53 10.52 -4.95
C PHE A 95 0.03 11.22 -3.69
N ASP A 96 -1.30 11.30 -3.53
CA ASP A 96 -1.92 11.95 -2.40
C ASP A 96 -2.09 10.95 -1.24
N THR A 97 -1.12 10.98 -0.33
CA THR A 97 -1.08 10.15 0.87
C THR A 97 -2.29 10.34 1.77
N ASP A 98 -2.76 11.58 1.93
CA ASP A 98 -3.84 11.90 2.85
C ASP A 98 -5.17 11.42 2.30
N VAL A 99 -5.40 11.59 1.00
CA VAL A 99 -6.56 11.02 0.30
C VAL A 99 -6.50 9.49 0.32
N PHE A 100 -5.34 8.88 0.08
CA PHE A 100 -5.20 7.43 0.16
C PHE A 100 -5.56 6.89 1.55
N ASN A 101 -5.03 7.51 2.61
CA ASN A 101 -5.32 7.10 3.99
C ASN A 101 -6.80 7.31 4.36
N SER A 102 -7.38 8.46 4.02
CA SER A 102 -8.72 8.84 4.43
C SER A 102 -9.83 8.19 3.58
N GLN A 103 -9.66 8.11 2.26
CA GLN A 103 -10.71 7.64 1.35
C GLN A 103 -10.55 6.17 0.97
N VAL A 104 -9.33 5.73 0.67
CA VAL A 104 -9.08 4.35 0.23
C VAL A 104 -8.96 3.41 1.42
N LEU A 105 -8.12 3.75 2.40
CA LEU A 105 -7.94 2.94 3.60
C LEU A 105 -8.97 3.25 4.69
N LYS A 106 -9.78 4.31 4.55
CA LYS A 106 -10.83 4.72 5.52
C LYS A 106 -10.30 4.86 6.95
N GLY A 107 -9.07 5.33 7.10
CA GLY A 107 -8.39 5.48 8.38
C GLY A 107 -8.04 4.16 9.11
N LYS A 108 -8.27 3.00 8.49
CA LYS A 108 -8.06 1.68 9.10
C LYS A 108 -6.60 1.37 9.47
N CYS A 109 -5.65 2.13 8.92
CA CYS A 109 -4.23 2.02 9.24
C CYS A 109 -3.69 3.12 10.16
N ASN A 110 -4.50 4.13 10.50
CA ASN A 110 -4.00 5.34 11.18
C ASN A 110 -3.42 5.05 12.58
N GLY A 111 -3.94 4.06 13.29
CA GLY A 111 -3.45 3.63 14.60
C GLY A 111 -2.42 2.49 14.55
N ASN A 112 -1.96 2.09 13.36
CA ASN A 112 -1.05 0.96 13.20
C ASN A 112 0.41 1.43 13.18
N SER A 113 1.18 1.11 14.21
CA SER A 113 2.58 1.56 14.32
C SER A 113 3.50 0.96 13.26
N LEU A 114 3.25 -0.27 12.80
CA LEU A 114 4.03 -0.91 11.74
C LEU A 114 3.81 -0.21 10.40
N TYR A 115 2.56 0.12 10.10
CA TYR A 115 2.19 0.92 8.94
C TYR A 115 2.92 2.27 8.95
N GLN A 116 2.79 3.03 10.04
CA GLN A 116 3.42 4.34 10.19
C GLN A 116 4.94 4.27 10.02
N THR A 117 5.57 3.27 10.64
CA THR A 117 7.03 3.07 10.59
C THR A 117 7.48 2.72 9.17
N ALA A 118 6.74 1.88 8.47
CA ALA A 118 7.12 1.42 7.13
C ALA A 118 6.80 2.44 6.03
N TYR A 119 5.88 3.37 6.27
CA TYR A 119 5.32 4.22 5.23
C TYR A 119 6.39 4.99 4.44
N ASN A 120 7.25 5.73 5.12
CA ASN A 120 8.26 6.56 4.46
C ASN A 120 9.21 5.73 3.58
N ARG A 121 9.63 4.55 4.06
CA ARG A 121 10.48 3.63 3.30
C ARG A 121 9.73 3.08 2.06
N CYS A 122 8.53 2.55 2.26
CA CYS A 122 7.73 1.98 1.17
C CYS A 122 7.37 3.04 0.12
N TYR A 123 7.04 4.26 0.56
CA TYR A 123 6.76 5.39 -0.31
C TYR A 123 7.98 5.77 -1.12
N ALA A 124 9.14 5.96 -0.48
CA ALA A 124 10.38 6.34 -1.18
C ALA A 124 10.78 5.32 -2.25
N GLU A 125 10.67 4.02 -1.95
CA GLU A 125 11.00 2.95 -2.91
C GLU A 125 10.00 2.91 -4.08
N ALA A 126 8.71 2.92 -3.79
CA ALA A 126 7.69 2.68 -4.80
C ALA A 126 7.33 3.93 -5.62
N MET A 127 7.34 5.12 -5.00
CA MET A 127 6.87 6.35 -5.63
C MET A 127 7.93 7.02 -6.49
N GLN A 128 9.20 6.61 -6.41
CA GLN A 128 10.26 7.11 -7.31
C GLN A 128 9.85 6.96 -8.79
N ARG A 129 9.11 5.91 -9.13
CA ARG A 129 8.55 5.66 -10.47
C ARG A 129 7.03 5.53 -10.49
N PHE A 130 6.37 6.05 -9.45
CA PHE A 130 4.91 6.06 -9.32
C PHE A 130 4.28 4.65 -9.41
N ASN A 131 4.82 3.66 -8.70
CA ASN A 131 4.27 2.30 -8.64
C ASN A 131 3.45 2.09 -7.34
N PHE A 132 2.21 2.56 -7.30
CA PHE A 132 1.42 2.49 -6.06
C PHE A 132 1.01 1.05 -5.70
N MET A 133 0.99 0.13 -6.65
CA MET A 133 0.78 -1.29 -6.37
C MET A 133 1.90 -1.86 -5.50
N ARG A 134 3.16 -1.49 -5.81
CA ARG A 134 4.33 -1.85 -4.99
C ARG A 134 4.32 -1.17 -3.62
N LEU A 135 3.81 0.08 -3.53
CA LEU A 135 3.58 0.75 -2.25
C LEU A 135 2.63 -0.07 -1.35
N VAL A 136 1.49 -0.48 -1.89
CA VAL A 136 0.51 -1.31 -1.16
C VAL A 136 1.11 -2.65 -0.74
N ALA A 137 1.85 -3.32 -1.63
CA ALA A 137 2.52 -4.59 -1.31
C ALA A 137 3.54 -4.45 -0.18
N CYS A 138 4.40 -3.43 -0.23
CA CYS A 138 5.39 -3.14 0.82
C CYS A 138 4.74 -2.83 2.17
N LEU A 139 3.68 -2.01 2.19
CA LEU A 139 2.94 -1.68 3.41
C LEU A 139 2.26 -2.93 3.99
N ARG A 140 1.62 -3.74 3.14
CA ARG A 140 0.96 -4.96 3.57
C ARG A 140 1.95 -5.96 4.17
N TYR A 141 3.12 -6.12 3.55
CA TYR A 141 4.21 -6.94 4.09
C TYR A 141 4.65 -6.46 5.48
N ALA A 142 4.86 -5.15 5.63
CA ALA A 142 5.31 -4.58 6.90
C ALA A 142 4.30 -4.78 8.03
N VAL A 143 3.00 -4.62 7.75
CA VAL A 143 1.93 -4.79 8.75
C VAL A 143 1.72 -6.27 9.11
N LEU A 144 1.96 -7.19 8.17
CA LEU A 144 1.88 -8.63 8.42
C LEU A 144 2.99 -9.17 9.33
N GLN A 145 4.03 -8.38 9.64
CA GLN A 145 5.21 -8.81 10.42
C GLN A 145 5.80 -10.13 9.95
N ILE A 146 5.81 -10.43 8.64
CA ILE A 146 6.54 -11.60 8.15
C ILE A 146 8.02 -11.25 8.33
N PRO A 147 8.78 -11.92 9.22
CA PRO A 147 10.21 -11.68 9.32
C PRO A 147 10.84 -11.96 7.95
N ALA A 148 11.71 -11.05 7.51
CA ALA A 148 12.47 -11.16 6.26
C ALA A 148 13.43 -12.36 6.30
#